data_AF-A0A0Q4EFC6-F1
#
_entry.id   AF-A0A0Q4EFC6-F1
#
_cell.length_a   1.000
_cell.length_b   1.000
_cell.length_c   1.000
_cell.angle_alpha   90.00
_cell.angle_beta   90.00
_cell.angle_gamma   90.00
#
_symmetry.space_group_name_H-M   'P 1'
#
loop_
_entity.id
_entity.type
_entity.pdbx_description
1 polymer ?
#
loop_
_entity_poly.entity_id
_entity_poly.type
_entity_poly.pdbx_seq_one_letter_code
_entity_poly.pdbx_strand_id
1 'polypeptide(L)'
;MTDTWFDVPADDFTYGGHTSRIIRDAVDDYAPAFANDLPGRQPWRVSIGRTADALVVRWQETGPSFVSTTSAMSENEALEILAAAERRRTYAEFKEVGGLGALFGTRSLLLILDIVDSRMDGQVWADQVIDWLNDEPARKAEANNMLRVQAAIPTPPEWDIGVISAACWVVESEEGLSQGTAFALEGVGFITCHHVVHASDGKLHPDLEMFHVDDPSVRFPATIVCASDVLDLAVISSAAPPRGQLKRSNQDDVPPMAHVAVCGFPNFRFGSSCSVSPGTIVATRMSRGGVRRLLTNAGIVAGMSGGPAVSEGREVIGICANGAPYMQDVRDTEDQAIIPIAALNLLQIL
;
A
#
# COMPACT_ATOMS: atom_id res chain seq x y z
N MET A 1 13.12 46.83 11.11
CA MET A 1 13.01 46.48 9.67
C MET A 1 14.41 46.56 9.13
N THR A 2 15.03 45.41 8.87
CA THR A 2 16.32 45.34 8.17
C THR A 2 16.12 45.90 6.78
N ASP A 3 16.99 46.80 6.34
CA ASP A 3 16.97 47.35 4.98
C ASP A 3 17.08 46.19 3.97
N THR A 4 16.02 45.96 3.18
CA THR A 4 15.94 44.89 2.16
C THR A 4 16.50 45.34 0.81
N TRP A 5 16.99 46.58 0.73
CA TRP A 5 17.55 47.13 -0.50
C TRP A 5 19.02 46.75 -0.69
N PHE A 6 19.34 46.19 -1.85
CA PHE A 6 20.69 45.79 -2.21
C PHE A 6 21.20 46.68 -3.35
N ASP A 7 22.48 47.07 -3.30
CA ASP A 7 23.14 47.71 -4.43
C ASP A 7 23.12 46.76 -5.63
N VAL A 8 22.97 47.32 -6.84
CA VAL A 8 22.98 46.58 -8.11
C VAL A 8 24.44 46.26 -8.47
N PRO A 9 24.97 45.04 -8.23
CA PRO A 9 26.35 44.70 -8.54
C PRO A 9 26.69 44.94 -10.01
N ALA A 10 27.96 45.26 -10.25
CA ALA A 10 28.49 45.46 -11.60
C ALA A 10 28.72 44.16 -12.38
N ASP A 11 28.73 43.00 -11.69
CA ASP A 11 29.00 41.69 -12.27
C ASP A 11 27.75 40.81 -12.33
N ASP A 12 27.41 40.39 -13.53
CA ASP A 12 26.31 39.47 -13.87
C ASP A 12 26.34 38.19 -13.03
N PHE A 13 27.53 37.62 -12.78
CA PHE A 13 27.67 36.35 -12.05
C PHE A 13 27.03 36.40 -10.66
N THR A 14 27.07 37.57 -10.02
CA THR A 14 26.54 37.81 -8.68
C THR A 14 25.02 37.60 -8.62
N TYR A 15 24.28 38.04 -9.64
CA TYR A 15 22.81 37.90 -9.65
C TYR A 15 22.35 36.45 -9.85
N GLY A 16 23.07 35.66 -10.66
CA GLY A 16 22.74 34.26 -10.85
C GLY A 16 22.81 33.47 -9.54
N GLY A 17 23.89 33.67 -8.79
CA GLY A 17 24.06 33.11 -7.44
C GLY A 17 22.98 33.59 -6.46
N HIS A 18 22.63 34.88 -6.48
CA HIS A 18 21.57 35.43 -5.64
C HIS A 18 20.20 34.82 -5.94
N THR A 19 19.81 34.75 -7.22
CA THR A 19 18.52 34.15 -7.65
C THR A 19 18.41 32.72 -7.17
N SER A 20 19.45 31.91 -7.42
CA SER A 20 19.45 30.50 -7.01
C SER A 20 19.39 30.34 -5.49
N ARG A 21 20.04 31.21 -4.73
CA ARG A 21 19.97 31.21 -3.27
C ARG A 21 18.55 31.55 -2.80
N ILE A 22 17.93 32.62 -3.34
CA ILE A 22 16.55 33.01 -2.98
C ILE A 22 15.57 31.85 -3.26
N ILE A 23 15.67 31.20 -4.42
CA ILE A 23 14.84 30.04 -4.75
C ILE A 23 15.04 28.91 -3.75
N ARG A 24 16.29 28.55 -3.44
CA ARG A 24 16.59 27.46 -2.50
C ARG A 24 16.09 27.79 -1.10
N ASP A 25 16.37 28.98 -0.60
CA ASP A 25 15.99 29.41 0.74
C ASP A 25 14.44 29.43 0.84
N ALA A 26 13.74 29.93 -0.19
CA ALA A 26 12.28 29.87 -0.26
C ALA A 26 11.73 28.42 -0.25
N VAL A 27 12.37 27.50 -0.98
CA VAL A 27 11.97 26.08 -0.98
C VAL A 27 12.21 25.43 0.39
N ASP A 28 13.36 25.68 1.01
CA ASP A 28 13.72 25.09 2.29
C ASP A 28 12.84 25.64 3.43
N ASP A 29 12.45 26.92 3.38
CA ASP A 29 11.57 27.55 4.37
C ASP A 29 10.09 27.18 4.18
N TYR A 30 9.62 27.08 2.93
CA TYR A 30 8.20 26.87 2.63
C TYR A 30 7.80 25.39 2.62
N ALA A 31 8.61 24.54 1.99
CA ALA A 31 8.22 23.18 1.64
C ALA A 31 9.41 22.20 1.65
N PRO A 32 10.12 22.03 2.79
CA PRO A 32 11.33 21.22 2.86
C PRO A 32 11.11 19.75 2.46
N ALA A 33 9.90 19.22 2.68
CA ALA A 33 9.51 17.86 2.26
C ALA A 33 9.48 17.68 0.72
N PHE A 34 9.30 18.76 -0.03
CA PHE A 34 9.24 18.78 -1.49
C PHE A 34 10.53 19.30 -2.14
N ALA A 35 11.59 19.52 -1.36
CA ALA A 35 12.79 20.19 -1.85
C ALA A 35 13.49 19.46 -3.01
N ASN A 36 13.27 18.14 -3.17
CA ASN A 36 13.78 17.37 -4.31
C ASN A 36 12.89 17.50 -5.57
N ASP A 37 11.60 17.82 -5.40
CA ASP A 37 10.64 17.97 -6.49
C ASP A 37 10.58 19.43 -7.00
N LEU A 38 10.89 20.39 -6.12
CA LEU A 38 10.95 21.81 -6.41
C LEU A 38 12.29 22.23 -7.06
N PRO A 39 12.33 23.37 -7.78
CA PRO A 39 13.54 23.92 -8.37
C PRO A 39 14.50 24.51 -7.32
N GLY A 40 15.77 24.71 -7.70
CA GLY A 40 16.78 25.41 -6.88
C GLY A 40 17.92 24.52 -6.37
N ARG A 41 17.85 23.20 -6.59
CA ARG A 41 18.89 22.24 -6.18
C ARG A 41 19.74 21.70 -7.33
N GLN A 42 19.34 21.91 -8.57
CA GLN A 42 20.12 21.49 -9.74
C GLN A 42 20.88 22.69 -10.35
N PRO A 43 21.91 22.41 -11.17
CA PRO A 43 22.57 23.43 -11.97
C PRO A 43 21.59 24.27 -12.79
N TRP A 44 21.90 25.56 -12.94
CA TRP A 44 20.99 26.54 -13.54
C TRP A 44 21.68 27.40 -14.62
N ARG A 45 20.87 28.00 -15.48
CA ARG A 45 21.26 29.04 -16.43
C ARG A 45 20.55 30.32 -16.05
N VAL A 46 21.31 31.40 -16.00
CA VAL A 46 20.76 32.74 -15.78
C VAL A 46 21.20 33.65 -16.93
N SER A 47 20.24 34.35 -17.52
CA SER A 47 20.49 35.40 -18.51
C SER A 47 19.99 36.74 -17.99
N ILE A 48 20.83 37.77 -18.03
CA ILE A 48 20.58 39.05 -17.35
C ILE A 48 20.61 40.18 -18.36
N GLY A 49 19.50 40.91 -18.47
CA GLY A 49 19.40 42.15 -19.21
C GLY A 49 19.30 43.33 -18.26
N ARG A 50 20.03 44.42 -18.52
CA ARG A 50 19.99 45.61 -17.68
C ARG A 50 19.70 46.86 -18.50
N THR A 51 18.83 47.70 -17.98
CA THR A 51 18.56 49.05 -18.46
C THR A 51 18.87 50.08 -17.37
N ALA A 52 18.53 51.35 -17.59
CA ALA A 52 18.71 52.40 -16.59
C ALA A 52 17.81 52.21 -15.36
N ASP A 53 16.61 51.66 -15.56
CA ASP A 53 15.52 51.60 -14.59
C ASP A 53 15.03 50.18 -14.28
N ALA A 54 15.53 49.15 -14.97
CA ALA A 54 15.11 47.77 -14.73
C ALA A 54 16.22 46.72 -14.93
N LEU A 55 16.11 45.64 -14.16
CA LEU A 55 16.86 44.39 -14.30
C LEU A 55 15.91 43.27 -14.77
N VAL A 56 16.24 42.63 -15.89
CA VAL A 56 15.53 41.48 -16.42
C VAL A 56 16.36 40.23 -16.12
N VAL A 57 15.82 39.29 -15.36
CA VAL A 57 16.50 38.03 -15.00
C VAL A 57 15.69 36.87 -15.54
N ARG A 58 16.28 36.09 -16.46
CA ARG A 58 15.72 34.81 -16.89
C ARG A 58 16.51 33.69 -16.23
N TRP A 59 15.87 32.96 -15.33
CA TRP A 59 16.44 31.82 -14.62
C TRP A 59 15.84 30.52 -15.16
N GLN A 60 16.66 29.50 -15.37
CA GLN A 60 16.22 28.18 -15.79
C GLN A 60 17.08 27.09 -15.16
N GLU A 61 16.46 26.06 -14.60
CA GLU A 61 17.17 24.88 -14.15
C GLU A 61 17.49 23.94 -15.33
N THR A 62 18.72 23.42 -15.37
CA THR A 62 19.26 22.67 -16.52
C THR A 62 19.48 21.18 -16.25
N GLY A 63 19.47 20.76 -14.99
CA GLY A 63 19.62 19.36 -14.56
C GLY A 63 21.05 18.99 -14.13
N PRO A 64 21.25 17.78 -13.57
CA PRO A 64 22.44 17.42 -12.80
C PRO A 64 23.74 17.33 -13.62
N SER A 65 23.64 17.14 -14.94
CA SER A 65 24.80 16.97 -15.82
C SER A 65 25.39 18.29 -16.34
N PHE A 66 24.81 19.43 -15.96
CA PHE A 66 25.24 20.75 -16.42
C PHE A 66 26.03 21.49 -15.33
N VAL A 67 26.69 22.58 -15.73
CA VAL A 67 27.33 23.52 -14.81
C VAL A 67 26.48 24.79 -14.76
N SER A 68 26.37 25.38 -13.58
CA SER A 68 25.67 26.65 -13.44
C SER A 68 26.38 27.74 -14.25
N THR A 69 25.62 28.48 -15.04
CA THR A 69 26.17 29.51 -15.94
C THR A 69 25.35 30.78 -15.87
N THR A 70 26.04 31.91 -15.98
CA THR A 70 25.43 33.23 -16.10
C THR A 70 25.90 33.87 -17.39
N SER A 71 24.99 34.50 -18.13
CA SER A 71 25.29 35.22 -19.37
C SER A 71 24.59 36.57 -19.41
N ALA A 72 25.19 37.54 -20.08
CA ALA A 72 24.49 38.76 -20.46
C ALA A 72 23.40 38.44 -21.51
N MET A 73 22.22 38.98 -21.30
CA MET A 73 21.15 39.06 -22.30
C MET A 73 21.50 40.18 -23.28
N SER A 74 21.15 40.01 -24.56
CA SER A 74 21.33 41.10 -25.51
C SER A 74 20.44 42.30 -25.14
N GLU A 75 20.89 43.52 -25.40
CA GLU A 75 20.12 44.74 -25.12
C GLU A 75 18.75 44.71 -25.81
N ASN A 76 18.70 44.25 -27.07
CA ASN A 76 17.45 44.11 -27.82
C ASN A 76 16.48 43.11 -27.15
N GLU A 77 16.97 41.96 -26.70
CA GLU A 77 16.12 40.96 -26.02
C GLU A 77 15.57 41.51 -24.70
N ALA A 78 16.40 42.22 -23.92
CA ALA A 78 15.96 42.86 -22.69
C ALA A 78 14.89 43.93 -22.95
N LEU A 79 15.08 44.75 -23.98
CA LEU A 79 14.11 45.78 -24.40
C LEU A 79 12.81 45.17 -24.94
N GLU A 80 12.88 44.06 -25.67
CA GLU A 80 11.69 43.34 -26.15
C GLU A 80 10.87 42.77 -24.98
N ILE A 81 11.52 42.18 -23.98
CA ILE A 81 10.85 41.68 -22.77
C ILE A 81 10.20 42.84 -22.00
N LEU A 82 10.91 43.95 -21.81
CA LEU A 82 10.39 45.13 -21.12
C LEU A 82 9.23 45.78 -21.88
N ALA A 83 9.31 45.85 -23.21
CA ALA A 83 8.24 46.35 -24.05
C ALA A 83 6.99 45.47 -23.96
N ALA A 84 7.15 44.15 -23.96
CA ALA A 84 6.05 43.20 -23.77
C ALA A 84 5.44 43.27 -22.36
N ALA A 85 6.26 43.51 -21.34
CA ALA A 85 5.82 43.66 -19.95
C ALA A 85 5.04 44.96 -19.70
N GLU A 86 5.23 45.99 -20.54
CA GLU A 86 4.69 47.33 -20.34
C GLU A 86 5.01 47.86 -18.92
N ARG A 87 3.98 48.06 -18.09
CA ARG A 87 4.09 48.54 -16.70
C ARG A 87 3.90 47.43 -15.65
N ARG A 88 3.71 46.19 -16.06
CA ARG A 88 3.53 45.05 -15.15
C ARG A 88 4.85 44.72 -14.48
N ARG A 89 4.84 44.34 -13.21
CA ARG A 89 6.05 44.07 -12.42
C ARG A 89 5.95 42.83 -11.54
N THR A 90 4.81 42.16 -11.51
CA THR A 90 4.60 40.97 -10.69
C THR A 90 4.50 39.71 -11.53
N TYR A 91 4.86 38.57 -10.93
CA TYR A 91 4.73 37.26 -11.55
C TYR A 91 3.32 37.00 -12.09
N ALA A 92 2.29 37.27 -11.28
CA ALA A 92 0.89 37.06 -11.64
C ALA A 92 0.47 37.89 -12.87
N GLU A 93 0.96 39.12 -12.98
CA GLU A 93 0.71 39.97 -14.15
C GLU A 93 1.44 39.47 -15.40
N PHE A 94 2.68 38.99 -15.26
CA PHE A 94 3.49 38.52 -16.40
C PHE A 94 2.95 37.24 -17.03
N LYS A 95 2.43 36.33 -16.21
CA LYS A 95 1.89 35.06 -16.67
C LYS A 95 0.75 35.22 -17.67
N GLU A 96 -0.05 36.27 -17.52
CA GLU A 96 -1.20 36.60 -18.37
C GLU A 96 -0.80 37.33 -19.67
N VAL A 97 0.46 37.75 -19.81
CA VAL A 97 0.94 38.43 -21.02
C VAL A 97 1.30 37.41 -22.10
N GLY A 98 0.59 37.47 -23.23
CA GLY A 98 0.88 36.68 -24.41
C GLY A 98 2.34 36.83 -24.84
N GLY A 99 3.09 35.73 -24.87
CA GLY A 99 4.52 35.70 -25.21
C GLY A 99 5.45 35.54 -23.99
N LEU A 100 5.18 36.24 -22.88
CA LEU A 100 6.00 36.11 -21.66
C LEU A 100 5.63 34.87 -20.83
N GLY A 101 4.36 34.45 -20.87
CA GLY A 101 3.90 33.22 -20.19
C GLY A 101 4.74 31.99 -20.51
N ALA A 102 5.27 31.87 -21.74
CA ALA A 102 6.10 30.76 -22.19
C ALA A 102 7.51 30.73 -21.55
N LEU A 103 7.93 31.82 -20.89
CA LEU A 103 9.20 31.90 -20.18
C LEU A 103 9.10 31.36 -18.75
N PHE A 104 7.87 31.17 -18.25
CA PHE A 104 7.60 30.53 -16.97
C PHE A 104 7.34 29.03 -17.16
N GLY A 105 7.77 28.25 -16.18
CA GLY A 105 7.53 26.83 -16.15
C GLY A 105 7.85 26.24 -14.79
N THR A 106 7.77 24.92 -14.66
CA THR A 106 8.09 24.22 -13.41
C THR A 106 9.54 24.42 -12.95
N ARG A 107 10.43 24.78 -13.87
CA ARG A 107 11.87 25.01 -13.63
C ARG A 107 12.43 26.21 -14.40
N SER A 108 11.58 27.16 -14.79
CA SER A 108 12.01 28.42 -15.41
C SER A 108 11.19 29.60 -14.89
N LEU A 109 11.87 30.72 -14.70
CA LEU A 109 11.36 31.93 -14.08
C LEU A 109 11.89 33.15 -14.83
N LEU A 110 11.00 34.10 -15.11
CA LEU A 110 11.36 35.45 -15.54
C LEU A 110 11.06 36.44 -14.40
N LEU A 111 12.03 37.28 -14.08
CA LEU A 111 11.86 38.39 -13.13
C LEU A 111 12.16 39.71 -13.85
N ILE A 112 11.37 40.72 -13.53
CA ILE A 112 11.67 42.11 -13.89
C ILE A 112 11.63 42.91 -12.58
N LEU A 113 12.77 43.49 -12.23
CA LEU A 113 12.97 44.21 -10.99
C LEU A 113 13.32 45.66 -11.30
N ASP A 114 12.63 46.60 -10.67
CA ASP A 114 12.92 48.02 -10.84
C ASP A 114 14.24 48.40 -10.14
N ILE A 115 15.02 49.25 -10.80
CA ILE A 115 16.25 49.82 -10.28
C ILE A 115 15.97 51.27 -9.87
N VAL A 116 16.12 51.56 -8.57
CA VAL A 116 15.95 52.91 -8.01
C VAL A 116 17.25 53.31 -7.34
N ASP A 117 17.86 54.41 -7.80
CA ASP A 117 19.14 54.92 -7.29
C ASP A 117 20.26 53.85 -7.25
N SER A 118 20.33 53.00 -8.29
CA SER A 118 21.26 51.87 -8.39
C SER A 118 21.08 50.79 -7.31
N ARG A 119 19.88 50.71 -6.72
CA ARG A 119 19.49 49.69 -5.75
C ARG A 119 18.22 48.95 -6.21
N MET A 120 17.99 47.77 -5.67
CA MET A 120 16.78 46.96 -5.88
C MET A 120 16.22 46.49 -4.55
N ASP A 121 14.90 46.32 -4.47
CA ASP A 121 14.24 45.75 -3.31
C ASP A 121 14.27 44.22 -3.36
N GLY A 122 15.05 43.60 -2.47
CA GLY A 122 15.14 42.15 -2.41
C GLY A 122 13.89 41.48 -1.84
N GLN A 123 13.01 42.21 -1.16
CA GLN A 123 11.71 41.66 -0.74
C GLN A 123 10.83 41.39 -1.97
N VAL A 124 10.73 42.37 -2.88
CA VAL A 124 9.99 42.22 -4.14
C VAL A 124 10.54 41.05 -4.97
N TRP A 125 11.86 40.85 -4.96
CA TRP A 125 12.49 39.68 -5.58
C TRP A 125 12.00 38.37 -4.94
N ALA A 126 12.13 38.25 -3.62
CA ALA A 126 11.71 37.05 -2.89
C ALA A 126 10.21 36.75 -3.09
N ASP A 127 9.36 37.77 -3.03
CA ASP A 127 7.92 37.64 -3.22
C ASP A 127 7.58 37.10 -4.60
N GLN A 128 8.21 37.61 -5.68
CA GLN A 128 8.01 37.09 -7.03
C GLN A 128 8.47 35.63 -7.19
N VAL A 129 9.56 35.23 -6.51
CA VAL A 129 10.02 33.83 -6.50
C VAL A 129 9.01 32.94 -5.78
N ILE A 130 8.47 33.39 -4.64
CA ILE A 130 7.46 32.65 -3.87
C ILE A 130 6.17 32.50 -4.69
N ASP A 131 5.71 33.57 -5.34
CA ASP A 131 4.53 33.55 -6.20
C ASP A 131 4.69 32.53 -7.35
N TRP A 132 5.87 32.50 -7.98
CA TRP A 132 6.18 31.49 -8.99
C TRP A 132 6.23 30.07 -8.42
N LEU A 133 6.89 29.87 -7.27
CA LEU A 133 6.98 28.54 -6.64
C LEU A 133 5.60 27.98 -6.30
N ASN A 134 4.68 28.83 -5.83
CA ASN A 134 3.30 28.47 -5.49
C ASN A 134 2.41 28.12 -6.70
N ASP A 135 2.90 28.33 -7.91
CA ASP A 135 2.14 28.09 -9.14
C ASP A 135 2.45 26.71 -9.76
N GLU A 136 3.01 26.65 -10.98
CA GLU A 136 3.34 25.38 -11.66
C GLU A 136 4.31 24.47 -10.86
N PRO A 137 5.39 24.96 -10.21
CA PRO A 137 6.32 24.12 -9.46
C PRO A 137 5.65 23.38 -8.29
N ALA A 138 4.91 24.07 -7.42
CA ALA A 138 4.19 23.44 -6.32
C ALA A 138 3.15 22.44 -6.82
N ARG A 139 2.31 22.82 -7.80
CA ARG A 139 1.32 21.92 -8.39
C ARG A 139 1.96 20.64 -8.95
N LYS A 140 3.14 20.75 -9.59
CA LYS A 140 3.87 19.59 -10.08
C LYS A 140 4.45 18.73 -8.96
N ALA A 141 5.02 19.36 -7.92
CA ALA A 141 5.58 18.67 -6.77
C ALA A 141 4.51 17.89 -5.99
N GLU A 142 3.33 18.49 -5.79
CA GLU A 142 2.17 17.84 -5.20
C GLU A 142 1.68 16.65 -6.02
N ALA A 143 1.57 16.81 -7.35
CA ALA A 143 1.17 15.73 -8.25
C ALA A 143 2.16 14.55 -8.21
N ASN A 144 3.47 14.82 -8.22
CA ASN A 144 4.49 13.79 -8.07
C ASN A 144 4.39 13.09 -6.70
N ASN A 145 4.15 13.84 -5.63
CA ASN A 145 3.98 13.28 -4.31
C ASN A 145 2.74 12.39 -4.20
N MET A 146 1.62 12.80 -4.79
CA MET A 146 0.40 11.98 -4.87
C MET A 146 0.69 10.63 -5.54
N LEU A 147 1.43 10.63 -6.64
CA LEU A 147 1.83 9.39 -7.33
C LEU A 147 2.71 8.50 -6.45
N ARG A 148 3.68 9.08 -5.72
CA ARG A 148 4.51 8.32 -4.77
C ARG A 148 3.69 7.73 -3.63
N VAL A 149 2.75 8.49 -3.07
CA VAL A 149 1.85 8.01 -2.02
C VAL A 149 0.97 6.88 -2.54
N GLN A 150 0.36 7.04 -3.71
CA GLN A 150 -0.45 5.99 -4.34
C GLN A 150 0.35 4.72 -4.61
N ALA A 151 1.58 4.86 -5.11
CA ALA A 151 2.47 3.72 -5.34
C ALA A 151 2.96 3.06 -4.04
N ALA A 152 2.98 3.78 -2.92
CA ALA A 152 3.37 3.27 -1.61
C ALA A 152 2.22 2.58 -0.86
N ILE A 153 0.96 2.78 -1.26
CA ILE A 153 -0.18 2.07 -0.69
C ILE A 153 -0.18 0.65 -1.28
N PRO A 154 0.07 -0.41 -0.48
CA PRO A 154 0.00 -1.77 -0.98
C PRO A 154 -1.42 -2.07 -1.48
N THR A 155 -1.53 -2.74 -2.62
CA THR A 155 -2.83 -3.21 -3.09
C THR A 155 -3.33 -4.28 -2.10
N PRO A 156 -4.55 -4.17 -1.58
CA PRO A 156 -5.10 -5.21 -0.71
C PRO A 156 -5.07 -6.58 -1.40
N PRO A 157 -4.81 -7.68 -0.68
CA PRO A 157 -4.86 -9.01 -1.27
C PRO A 157 -6.27 -9.32 -1.77
N GLU A 158 -6.35 -9.95 -2.95
CA GLU A 158 -7.62 -10.41 -3.53
C GLU A 158 -7.85 -11.89 -3.20
N TRP A 159 -9.01 -12.19 -2.62
CA TRP A 159 -9.42 -13.54 -2.26
C TRP A 159 -10.43 -14.08 -3.26
N ASP A 160 -10.20 -15.28 -3.78
CA ASP A 160 -11.15 -15.95 -4.69
C ASP A 160 -12.27 -16.63 -3.88
N ILE A 161 -13.20 -15.80 -3.36
CA ILE A 161 -14.28 -16.24 -2.46
C ILE A 161 -15.14 -17.32 -3.14
N GLY A 162 -15.33 -17.26 -4.46
CA GLY A 162 -16.08 -18.26 -5.20
C GLY A 162 -15.42 -19.63 -5.15
N VAL A 163 -14.11 -19.71 -5.46
CA VAL A 163 -13.35 -20.96 -5.40
C VAL A 163 -13.23 -21.48 -3.96
N ILE A 164 -12.98 -20.58 -2.99
CA ILE A 164 -12.90 -20.93 -1.57
C ILE A 164 -14.22 -21.52 -1.08
N SER A 165 -15.33 -20.83 -1.33
CA SER A 165 -16.65 -21.28 -0.87
C SER A 165 -17.05 -22.61 -1.51
N ALA A 166 -16.74 -22.82 -2.81
CA ALA A 166 -17.05 -24.07 -3.50
C ALA A 166 -16.22 -25.26 -3.00
N ALA A 167 -15.04 -25.00 -2.45
CA ALA A 167 -14.18 -26.04 -1.86
C ALA A 167 -14.51 -26.34 -0.40
N CYS A 168 -15.22 -25.46 0.30
CA CYS A 168 -15.57 -25.59 1.72
C CYS A 168 -16.91 -26.33 1.91
N TRP A 169 -16.93 -27.24 2.88
CA TRP A 169 -18.07 -28.08 3.24
C TRP A 169 -18.31 -28.02 4.74
N VAL A 170 -19.57 -28.17 5.15
CA VAL A 170 -19.91 -28.36 6.56
C VAL A 170 -19.72 -29.84 6.88
N VAL A 171 -19.10 -30.12 8.03
CA VAL A 171 -19.02 -31.46 8.61
C VAL A 171 -19.70 -31.41 9.97
N GLU A 172 -20.62 -32.34 10.23
CA GLU A 172 -21.33 -32.37 11.50
C GLU A 172 -21.64 -33.80 11.95
N SER A 173 -21.96 -33.91 13.23
CA SER A 173 -22.50 -35.11 13.86
C SER A 173 -23.56 -34.64 14.85
N GLU A 174 -24.81 -35.06 14.64
CA GLU A 174 -25.93 -34.67 15.49
C GLU A 174 -25.82 -35.38 16.85
N GLU A 175 -25.55 -36.69 16.86
CA GLU A 175 -25.35 -37.45 18.09
C GLU A 175 -24.09 -37.00 18.86
N GLY A 176 -23.06 -36.60 18.12
CA GLY A 176 -21.79 -36.13 18.65
C GLY A 176 -21.78 -34.67 19.12
N LEU A 177 -22.83 -33.91 18.81
CA LEU A 177 -22.93 -32.47 19.05
C LEU A 177 -21.72 -31.70 18.52
N SER A 178 -21.23 -32.11 17.35
CA SER A 178 -20.05 -31.54 16.71
C SER A 178 -20.39 -30.92 15.38
N GLN A 179 -19.80 -29.75 15.11
CA GLN A 179 -19.90 -29.06 13.84
C GLN A 179 -18.58 -28.37 13.53
N GLY A 180 -18.10 -28.54 12.30
CA GLY A 180 -16.89 -27.91 11.81
C GLY A 180 -16.95 -27.67 10.32
N THR A 181 -15.79 -27.33 9.77
CA THR A 181 -15.58 -27.13 8.35
C THR A 181 -14.63 -28.21 7.85
N ALA A 182 -14.89 -28.73 6.64
CA ALA A 182 -13.88 -29.40 5.84
C ALA A 182 -13.66 -28.65 4.53
N PHE A 183 -12.52 -28.87 3.89
CA PHE A 183 -12.31 -28.37 2.54
C PHE A 183 -11.62 -29.40 1.65
N ALA A 184 -11.96 -29.36 0.35
CA ALA A 184 -11.32 -30.19 -0.64
C ALA A 184 -9.97 -29.61 -1.05
N LEU A 185 -8.91 -30.40 -0.89
CA LEU A 185 -7.56 -30.07 -1.30
C LEU A 185 -7.13 -30.95 -2.48
N GLU A 186 -6.58 -30.32 -3.51
CA GLU A 186 -6.11 -30.99 -4.72
C GLU A 186 -5.10 -32.11 -4.39
N GLY A 187 -5.36 -33.31 -4.89
CA GLY A 187 -4.50 -34.48 -4.70
C GLY A 187 -4.55 -35.13 -3.30
N VAL A 188 -5.36 -34.62 -2.36
CA VAL A 188 -5.45 -35.17 -0.99
C VAL A 188 -6.86 -35.64 -0.65
N GLY A 189 -7.91 -34.87 -0.96
CA GLY A 189 -9.28 -35.14 -0.54
C GLY A 189 -9.81 -34.09 0.43
N PHE A 190 -10.76 -34.46 1.29
CA PHE A 190 -11.31 -33.52 2.27
C PHE A 190 -10.49 -33.52 3.55
N ILE A 191 -10.14 -32.33 4.02
CA ILE A 191 -9.36 -32.13 5.25
C ILE A 191 -10.21 -31.41 6.27
N THR A 192 -10.07 -31.80 7.53
CA THR A 192 -10.67 -31.12 8.68
C THR A 192 -9.78 -31.31 9.92
N CYS A 193 -10.23 -30.82 11.08
CA CYS A 193 -9.57 -31.05 12.37
C CYS A 193 -9.98 -32.39 12.98
N HIS A 194 -9.09 -33.00 13.75
CA HIS A 194 -9.39 -34.27 14.43
C HIS A 194 -10.54 -34.10 15.42
N HIS A 195 -10.56 -33.01 16.19
CA HIS A 195 -11.62 -32.75 17.17
C HIS A 195 -13.00 -32.46 16.56
N VAL A 196 -13.09 -32.26 15.24
CA VAL A 196 -14.39 -32.14 14.55
C VAL A 196 -15.01 -33.52 14.35
N VAL A 197 -14.17 -34.54 14.15
CA VAL A 197 -14.61 -35.90 13.79
C VAL A 197 -14.55 -36.89 14.97
N HIS A 198 -13.89 -36.52 16.07
CA HIS A 198 -13.86 -37.29 17.31
C HIS A 198 -14.35 -36.49 18.51
N ALA A 199 -15.05 -37.17 19.41
CA ALA A 199 -15.41 -36.67 20.72
C ALA A 199 -14.18 -36.51 21.63
N SER A 200 -14.34 -35.79 22.75
CA SER A 200 -13.26 -35.55 23.71
C SER A 200 -12.71 -36.81 24.39
N ASP A 201 -13.44 -37.92 24.37
CA ASP A 201 -12.99 -39.23 24.86
C ASP A 201 -12.22 -40.04 23.79
N GLY A 202 -11.98 -39.44 22.63
CA GLY A 202 -11.24 -40.03 21.51
C GLY A 202 -12.09 -40.96 20.62
N LYS A 203 -13.39 -41.11 20.87
CA LYS A 203 -14.26 -41.92 20.01
C LYS A 203 -14.69 -41.15 18.77
N LEU A 204 -14.75 -41.85 17.65
CA LEU A 204 -15.33 -41.35 16.41
C LEU A 204 -16.80 -41.02 16.63
N HIS A 205 -17.24 -39.90 16.06
CA HIS A 205 -18.65 -39.56 15.99
C HIS A 205 -19.43 -40.58 15.13
N PRO A 206 -20.55 -41.15 15.63
CA PRO A 206 -21.18 -42.33 15.03
C PRO A 206 -21.93 -42.04 13.71
N ASP A 207 -22.34 -40.79 13.51
CA ASP A 207 -23.21 -40.30 12.44
C ASP A 207 -22.55 -39.14 11.67
N LEU A 208 -21.24 -39.22 11.46
CA LEU A 208 -20.47 -38.17 10.80
C LEU A 208 -20.92 -38.00 9.33
N GLU A 209 -21.45 -36.83 9.03
CA GLU A 209 -21.92 -36.46 7.69
C GLU A 209 -21.31 -35.13 7.24
N MET A 210 -21.29 -34.93 5.93
CA MET A 210 -20.89 -33.67 5.31
C MET A 210 -21.83 -33.25 4.19
N PHE A 211 -21.97 -31.94 4.00
CA PHE A 211 -22.80 -31.36 2.95
C PHE A 211 -22.26 -30.00 2.50
N HIS A 212 -22.69 -29.57 1.31
CA HIS A 212 -22.34 -28.27 0.76
C HIS A 212 -23.47 -27.27 1.04
N VAL A 213 -23.11 -26.02 1.33
CA VAL A 213 -24.09 -25.01 1.78
C VAL A 213 -25.13 -24.61 0.74
N ASP A 214 -24.83 -24.75 -0.56
CA ASP A 214 -25.85 -24.49 -1.59
C ASP A 214 -26.91 -25.60 -1.67
N ASP A 215 -26.66 -26.78 -1.11
CA ASP A 215 -27.62 -27.88 -1.05
C ASP A 215 -27.48 -28.67 0.27
N PRO A 216 -27.88 -28.07 1.40
CA PRO A 216 -27.71 -28.67 2.71
C PRO A 216 -28.64 -29.87 2.95
N SER A 217 -29.58 -30.13 2.03
CA SER A 217 -30.45 -31.30 2.08
C SER A 217 -29.77 -32.57 1.59
N VAL A 218 -28.71 -32.44 0.78
CA VAL A 218 -27.93 -33.56 0.25
C VAL A 218 -26.72 -33.80 1.14
N ARG A 219 -26.87 -34.76 2.05
CA ARG A 219 -25.83 -35.17 2.99
C ARG A 219 -25.11 -36.43 2.51
N PHE A 220 -23.82 -36.49 2.82
CA PHE A 220 -22.97 -37.62 2.49
C PHE A 220 -22.30 -38.14 3.76
N PRO A 221 -22.33 -39.47 4.01
CA PRO A 221 -21.51 -40.06 5.05
C PRO A 221 -20.03 -39.75 4.84
N ALA A 222 -19.34 -39.42 5.93
CA ALA A 222 -17.91 -39.18 5.93
C ALA A 222 -17.17 -40.33 6.63
N THR A 223 -16.12 -40.82 5.99
CA THR A 223 -15.25 -41.89 6.52
C THR A 223 -13.86 -41.35 6.75
N ILE A 224 -13.24 -41.66 7.89
CA ILE A 224 -11.88 -41.21 8.17
C ILE A 224 -10.89 -42.08 7.39
N VAL A 225 -10.03 -41.44 6.60
CA VAL A 225 -8.92 -42.09 5.90
C VAL A 225 -7.72 -42.17 6.84
N CYS A 226 -7.35 -41.05 7.44
CA CYS A 226 -6.34 -40.99 8.48
C CYS A 226 -6.62 -39.80 9.40
N ALA A 227 -6.19 -39.89 10.65
CA ALA A 227 -6.33 -38.81 11.62
C ALA A 227 -5.22 -38.85 12.67
N SER A 228 -4.94 -37.70 13.28
CA SER A 228 -4.00 -37.58 14.39
C SER A 228 -4.55 -36.59 15.41
N ASP A 229 -4.74 -37.06 16.64
CA ASP A 229 -5.10 -36.28 17.81
C ASP A 229 -4.00 -35.28 18.20
N VAL A 230 -2.73 -35.69 18.07
CA VAL A 230 -1.54 -34.87 18.37
C VAL A 230 -1.43 -33.68 17.42
N LEU A 231 -1.65 -33.89 16.12
CA LEU A 231 -1.61 -32.83 15.12
C LEU A 231 -2.92 -32.02 15.07
N ASP A 232 -4.01 -32.61 15.57
CA ASP A 232 -5.39 -32.15 15.43
C ASP A 232 -5.84 -32.04 13.96
N LEU A 233 -5.55 -33.08 13.17
CA LEU A 233 -5.86 -33.17 11.75
C LEU A 233 -6.55 -34.49 11.41
N ALA A 234 -7.47 -34.43 10.45
CA ALA A 234 -8.08 -35.61 9.84
C ALA A 234 -8.25 -35.42 8.32
N VAL A 235 -8.02 -36.49 7.57
CA VAL A 235 -8.41 -36.60 6.16
C VAL A 235 -9.62 -37.52 6.10
N ILE A 236 -10.68 -37.05 5.46
CA ILE A 236 -11.93 -37.79 5.29
C ILE A 236 -12.19 -38.08 3.82
N SER A 237 -12.81 -39.22 3.58
CA SER A 237 -13.32 -39.66 2.28
C SER A 237 -14.84 -39.68 2.32
N SER A 238 -15.44 -39.22 1.24
CA SER A 238 -16.89 -39.20 1.06
C SER A 238 -17.23 -39.38 -0.42
N ALA A 239 -18.43 -39.86 -0.71
CA ALA A 239 -18.97 -39.90 -2.07
C ALA A 239 -19.35 -38.50 -2.61
N ALA A 240 -19.26 -37.47 -1.76
CA ALA A 240 -19.48 -36.08 -2.14
C ALA A 240 -18.51 -35.65 -3.26
N PRO A 241 -19.00 -35.23 -4.43
CA PRO A 241 -18.13 -34.68 -5.48
C PRO A 241 -17.64 -33.29 -5.06
N PRO A 242 -16.31 -33.03 -5.02
CA PRO A 242 -15.80 -31.69 -4.76
C PRO A 242 -16.34 -30.69 -5.79
N ARG A 243 -16.95 -29.58 -5.33
CA ARG A 243 -17.44 -28.50 -6.22
C ARG A 243 -16.34 -27.50 -6.58
N GLY A 244 -15.31 -27.44 -5.75
CA GLY A 244 -14.04 -26.75 -5.97
C GLY A 244 -12.94 -27.52 -5.25
N GLN A 245 -11.68 -27.22 -5.60
CA GLN A 245 -10.51 -27.75 -4.92
C GLN A 245 -9.51 -26.61 -4.71
N LEU A 246 -8.93 -26.56 -3.53
CA LEU A 246 -7.87 -25.59 -3.23
C LEU A 246 -6.50 -26.19 -3.50
N LYS A 247 -5.57 -25.33 -3.89
CA LYS A 247 -4.18 -25.70 -4.10
C LYS A 247 -3.41 -25.63 -2.80
N ARG A 248 -2.58 -26.63 -2.55
CA ARG A 248 -1.66 -26.61 -1.42
C ARG A 248 -0.53 -25.62 -1.71
N SER A 249 -0.17 -24.79 -0.73
CA SER A 249 1.03 -23.99 -0.87
C SER A 249 2.29 -24.84 -0.75
N ASN A 250 3.28 -24.53 -1.57
CA ASN A 250 4.61 -25.13 -1.51
C ASN A 250 5.55 -24.41 -0.51
N GLN A 251 5.04 -23.42 0.22
CA GLN A 251 5.81 -22.72 1.25
C GLN A 251 5.77 -23.50 2.56
N ASP A 252 6.92 -23.98 3.01
CA ASP A 252 7.06 -24.71 4.28
C ASP A 252 7.04 -23.77 5.51
N ASP A 253 7.36 -22.48 5.31
CA ASP A 253 7.34 -21.46 6.35
C ASP A 253 6.58 -20.23 5.87
N VAL A 254 5.76 -19.65 6.74
CA VAL A 254 4.95 -18.47 6.45
C VAL A 254 5.45 -17.33 7.35
N PRO A 255 6.00 -16.26 6.77
CA PRO A 255 6.61 -15.20 7.58
C PRO A 255 5.56 -14.40 8.35
N PRO A 256 5.92 -13.79 9.48
CA PRO A 256 5.09 -12.77 10.12
C PRO A 256 4.72 -11.66 9.13
N MET A 257 3.55 -11.07 9.34
CA MET A 257 2.89 -10.09 8.47
C MET A 257 2.43 -10.60 7.10
N ALA A 258 2.65 -11.87 6.75
CA ALA A 258 2.06 -12.46 5.55
C ALA A 258 0.53 -12.40 5.62
N HIS A 259 -0.10 -12.03 4.50
CA HIS A 259 -1.55 -11.98 4.39
C HIS A 259 -2.15 -13.39 4.41
N VAL A 260 -3.24 -13.53 5.17
CA VAL A 260 -4.01 -14.76 5.28
C VAL A 260 -5.50 -14.44 5.29
N ALA A 261 -6.32 -15.32 4.74
CA ALA A 261 -7.75 -15.35 5.05
C ALA A 261 -8.12 -16.71 5.64
N VAL A 262 -8.75 -16.69 6.81
CA VAL A 262 -9.29 -17.89 7.46
C VAL A 262 -10.75 -18.06 7.04
N CYS A 263 -11.09 -19.27 6.61
CA CYS A 263 -12.36 -19.54 5.96
C CYS A 263 -13.09 -20.71 6.63
N GLY A 264 -14.41 -20.66 6.69
CA GLY A 264 -15.23 -21.76 7.21
C GLY A 264 -16.64 -21.37 7.59
N PHE A 265 -17.32 -22.23 8.35
CA PHE A 265 -18.73 -22.10 8.70
C PHE A 265 -18.92 -21.92 10.21
N PRO A 266 -18.85 -20.67 10.71
CA PRO A 266 -19.05 -20.41 12.14
C PRO A 266 -20.51 -20.68 12.53
N ASN A 267 -20.73 -21.64 13.44
CA ASN A 267 -22.07 -22.01 13.94
C ASN A 267 -23.14 -22.03 12.83
N PHE A 268 -22.99 -22.96 11.89
CA PHE A 268 -23.71 -22.98 10.62
C PHE A 268 -25.22 -23.00 10.86
N ARG A 269 -25.94 -22.25 10.03
CA ARG A 269 -27.39 -22.27 9.97
C ARG A 269 -27.81 -22.31 8.51
N PHE A 270 -29.02 -22.80 8.27
CA PHE A 270 -29.59 -22.77 6.93
C PHE A 270 -29.57 -21.32 6.38
N GLY A 271 -28.98 -21.15 5.18
CA GLY A 271 -28.78 -19.85 4.56
C GLY A 271 -27.44 -19.16 4.88
N SER A 272 -26.59 -19.75 5.73
CA SER A 272 -25.22 -19.27 5.97
C SER A 272 -24.34 -19.45 4.73
N SER A 273 -23.50 -18.47 4.44
CA SER A 273 -22.41 -18.57 3.48
C SER A 273 -21.09 -18.95 4.15
N CYS A 274 -20.09 -19.34 3.35
CA CYS A 274 -18.72 -19.49 3.86
C CYS A 274 -18.22 -18.12 4.37
N SER A 275 -17.82 -18.08 5.63
CA SER A 275 -17.18 -16.90 6.22
C SER A 275 -15.74 -16.83 5.73
N VAL A 276 -15.31 -15.65 5.27
CA VAL A 276 -13.93 -15.36 4.88
C VAL A 276 -13.45 -14.17 5.71
N SER A 277 -12.51 -14.42 6.60
CA SER A 277 -12.00 -13.43 7.55
C SER A 277 -10.54 -13.12 7.21
N PRO A 278 -10.25 -11.97 6.57
CA PRO A 278 -8.88 -11.58 6.21
C PRO A 278 -8.09 -11.09 7.43
N GLY A 279 -6.78 -11.30 7.39
CA GLY A 279 -5.83 -10.83 8.39
C GLY A 279 -4.38 -11.05 7.97
N THR A 280 -3.51 -11.13 8.95
CA THR A 280 -2.09 -11.42 8.79
C THR A 280 -1.63 -12.45 9.81
N ILE A 281 -0.51 -13.12 9.51
CA ILE A 281 0.20 -13.93 10.49
C ILE A 281 0.91 -12.98 11.46
N VAL A 282 0.61 -13.08 12.75
CA VAL A 282 1.20 -12.20 13.78
C VAL A 282 2.40 -12.83 14.47
N ALA A 283 2.42 -14.16 14.60
CA ALA A 283 3.46 -14.89 15.29
C ALA A 283 3.38 -16.39 14.97
N THR A 284 4.30 -17.17 15.52
CA THR A 284 4.21 -18.63 15.53
C THR A 284 4.33 -19.15 16.96
N ARG A 285 3.63 -20.24 17.28
CA ARG A 285 3.64 -20.86 18.63
C ARG A 285 3.81 -22.36 18.52
N MET A 286 4.66 -22.93 19.37
CA MET A 286 4.79 -24.39 19.44
C MET A 286 3.54 -24.98 20.10
N SER A 287 2.86 -25.90 19.42
CA SER A 287 1.76 -26.66 19.99
C SER A 287 2.29 -27.78 20.90
N ARG A 288 1.41 -28.35 21.72
CA ARG A 288 1.75 -29.52 22.57
C ARG A 288 2.24 -30.72 21.75
N GLY A 289 1.79 -30.85 20.50
CA GLY A 289 2.20 -31.89 19.56
C GLY A 289 3.50 -31.63 18.80
N GLY A 290 4.23 -30.57 19.12
CA GLY A 290 5.51 -30.26 18.46
C GLY A 290 5.38 -29.63 17.07
N VAL A 291 4.16 -29.34 16.60
CA VAL A 291 3.91 -28.56 15.39
C VAL A 291 3.92 -27.08 15.73
N ARG A 292 4.68 -26.30 14.97
CA ARG A 292 4.69 -24.84 15.05
C ARG A 292 3.43 -24.28 14.37
N ARG A 293 2.44 -23.88 15.16
CA ARG A 293 1.21 -23.24 14.68
C ARG A 293 1.47 -21.79 14.28
N LEU A 294 0.75 -21.33 13.26
CA LEU A 294 0.73 -19.92 12.86
C LEU A 294 -0.36 -19.23 13.67
N LEU A 295 -0.04 -18.09 14.28
CA LEU A 295 -1.02 -17.25 14.97
C LEU A 295 -1.43 -16.13 14.02
N THR A 296 -2.72 -15.82 13.95
CA THR A 296 -3.26 -14.76 13.11
C THR A 296 -4.09 -13.76 13.91
N ASN A 297 -4.23 -12.54 13.40
CA ASN A 297 -5.24 -11.59 13.91
C ASN A 297 -6.61 -11.75 13.22
N ALA A 298 -6.72 -12.63 12.22
CA ALA A 298 -7.99 -12.98 11.62
C ALA A 298 -8.83 -13.77 12.63
N GLY A 299 -10.10 -13.40 12.80
CA GLY A 299 -10.97 -14.08 13.76
C GLY A 299 -11.33 -15.49 13.32
N ILE A 300 -10.88 -16.49 14.08
CA ILE A 300 -11.34 -17.87 14.03
C ILE A 300 -12.33 -18.08 15.17
N VAL A 301 -13.46 -18.73 14.88
CA VAL A 301 -14.47 -19.07 15.89
C VAL A 301 -14.96 -20.51 15.75
N ALA A 302 -15.67 -21.00 16.76
CA ALA A 302 -16.29 -22.32 16.75
C ALA A 302 -17.09 -22.57 15.45
N GLY A 303 -16.88 -23.74 14.85
CA GLY A 303 -17.40 -24.13 13.54
C GLY A 303 -16.47 -23.84 12.35
N MET A 304 -15.51 -22.90 12.49
CA MET A 304 -14.46 -22.70 11.48
C MET A 304 -13.33 -23.73 11.58
N SER A 305 -13.26 -24.49 12.67
CA SER A 305 -12.29 -25.57 12.85
C SER A 305 -12.30 -26.54 11.66
N GLY A 306 -11.12 -26.84 11.14
CA GLY A 306 -10.92 -27.66 9.94
C GLY A 306 -11.04 -26.89 8.62
N GLY A 307 -11.46 -25.63 8.64
CA GLY A 307 -11.54 -24.78 7.45
C GLY A 307 -10.17 -24.28 6.97
N PRO A 308 -10.04 -23.86 5.70
CA PRO A 308 -8.75 -23.51 5.13
C PRO A 308 -8.31 -22.11 5.56
N ALA A 309 -7.01 -21.96 5.79
CA ALA A 309 -6.32 -20.68 5.82
C ALA A 309 -5.57 -20.51 4.50
N VAL A 310 -5.94 -19.48 3.73
CA VAL A 310 -5.42 -19.24 2.38
C VAL A 310 -4.51 -18.01 2.35
N SER A 311 -3.46 -18.03 1.51
CA SER A 311 -2.58 -16.88 1.26
C SER A 311 -3.09 -16.00 0.13
N GLU A 312 -2.51 -14.80 -0.01
CA GLU A 312 -2.78 -13.89 -1.14
C GLU A 312 -2.57 -14.54 -2.53
N GLY A 313 -1.75 -15.59 -2.60
CA GLY A 313 -1.50 -16.38 -3.81
C GLY A 313 -2.61 -17.39 -4.13
N ARG A 314 -3.72 -17.39 -3.39
CA ARG A 314 -4.85 -18.34 -3.52
C ARG A 314 -4.45 -19.80 -3.24
N GLU A 315 -3.45 -19.98 -2.38
CA GLU A 315 -2.99 -21.30 -1.95
C GLU A 315 -3.30 -21.51 -0.46
N VAL A 316 -3.59 -22.75 -0.06
CA VAL A 316 -3.78 -23.12 1.33
C VAL A 316 -2.43 -23.17 2.02
N ILE A 317 -2.26 -22.32 3.03
CA ILE A 317 -1.08 -22.28 3.91
C ILE A 317 -1.32 -22.98 5.24
N GLY A 318 -2.58 -23.27 5.60
CA GLY A 318 -2.90 -24.05 6.77
C GLY A 318 -4.38 -24.36 6.97
N ILE A 319 -4.68 -24.92 8.13
CA ILE A 319 -6.00 -25.36 8.57
C ILE A 319 -6.34 -24.63 9.88
N CYS A 320 -7.51 -24.01 9.95
CA CYS A 320 -8.00 -23.33 11.15
C CYS A 320 -8.24 -24.34 12.27
N ALA A 321 -7.65 -24.15 13.45
CA ALA A 321 -7.70 -25.15 14.53
C ALA A 321 -8.24 -24.59 15.84
N ASN A 322 -7.78 -23.41 16.24
CA ASN A 322 -8.17 -22.79 17.50
C ASN A 322 -8.70 -21.38 17.26
N GLY A 323 -9.67 -20.99 18.07
CA GLY A 323 -10.31 -19.69 17.99
C GLY A 323 -11.20 -19.45 19.20
N ALA A 324 -12.03 -18.41 19.11
CA ALA A 324 -12.96 -18.07 20.18
C ALA A 324 -14.26 -18.90 20.11
N PRO A 325 -14.97 -19.11 21.23
CA PRO A 325 -16.29 -19.74 21.21
C PRO A 325 -17.30 -18.96 20.37
N TYR A 326 -17.26 -17.62 20.47
CA TYR A 326 -18.14 -16.72 19.76
C TYR A 326 -17.37 -15.57 19.11
N MET A 327 -17.97 -14.96 18.07
CA MET A 327 -17.36 -13.85 17.31
C MET A 327 -17.00 -12.65 18.17
N GLN A 328 -17.83 -12.32 19.16
CA GLN A 328 -17.61 -11.21 20.07
C GLN A 328 -16.38 -11.41 20.99
N ASP A 329 -15.97 -12.67 21.21
CA ASP A 329 -14.87 -13.02 22.11
C ASP A 329 -13.54 -13.20 21.35
N VAL A 330 -13.50 -12.95 20.04
CA VAL A 330 -12.27 -13.12 19.23
C VAL A 330 -11.10 -12.30 19.76
N ARG A 331 -11.37 -11.13 20.35
CA ARG A 331 -10.36 -10.25 20.94
C ARG A 331 -9.90 -10.70 22.33
N ASP A 332 -10.62 -11.64 22.95
CA ASP A 332 -10.35 -12.11 24.31
C ASP A 332 -9.48 -13.37 24.32
N THR A 333 -9.14 -13.92 23.14
CA THR A 333 -8.20 -15.03 23.00
C THR A 333 -7.00 -14.63 22.14
N GLU A 334 -5.81 -14.99 22.63
CA GLU A 334 -4.56 -14.91 21.87
C GLU A 334 -4.31 -16.14 20.99
N ASP A 335 -5.13 -17.18 21.10
CA ASP A 335 -4.92 -18.49 20.47
C ASP A 335 -5.73 -18.65 19.17
N GLN A 336 -5.68 -17.63 18.31
CA GLN A 336 -6.20 -17.68 16.94
C GLN A 336 -5.19 -18.45 16.06
N ALA A 337 -5.27 -19.78 16.10
CA ALA A 337 -4.20 -20.64 15.63
C ALA A 337 -4.58 -21.45 14.38
N ILE A 338 -3.62 -21.52 13.47
CA ILE A 338 -3.65 -22.26 12.21
C ILE A 338 -2.59 -23.37 12.27
N ILE A 339 -2.95 -24.59 11.92
CA ILE A 339 -2.02 -25.69 11.68
C ILE A 339 -1.41 -25.51 10.29
N PRO A 340 -0.08 -25.41 10.12
CA PRO A 340 0.52 -25.25 8.80
C PRO A 340 0.16 -26.41 7.88
N ILE A 341 -0.07 -26.14 6.60
CA ILE A 341 -0.47 -27.16 5.63
C ILE A 341 0.59 -28.27 5.48
N ALA A 342 1.86 -27.94 5.75
CA ALA A 342 2.97 -28.88 5.79
C ALA A 342 2.79 -30.00 6.84
N ALA A 343 2.00 -29.79 7.89
CA ALA A 343 1.71 -30.81 8.91
C ALA A 343 1.00 -32.04 8.33
N LEU A 344 0.34 -31.93 7.17
CA LEU A 344 -0.22 -33.10 6.47
C LEU A 344 0.86 -34.14 6.10
N ASN A 345 2.11 -33.73 5.90
CA ASN A 345 3.22 -34.66 5.61
C ASN A 345 3.54 -35.57 6.80
N LEU A 346 3.08 -35.22 8.01
CA LEU A 346 3.28 -35.99 9.23
C LEU A 346 2.14 -36.97 9.50
N LEU A 347 1.02 -36.88 8.76
CA LEU A 347 -0.04 -37.87 8.83
C LEU A 347 0.44 -39.15 8.15
N GLN A 348 0.65 -40.20 8.94
CA GLN A 348 0.84 -41.53 8.41
C GLN A 348 -0.51 -42.03 7.89
N ILE A 349 -0.57 -42.43 6.62
CA ILE A 349 -1.70 -43.19 6.09
C ILE A 349 -1.64 -44.55 6.79
N LEU A 350 -2.62 -44.82 7.66
CA LEU A 350 -2.75 -46.09 8.37
C LEU A 350 -3.15 -47.23 7.42
#